data_AF-A0A139PSJ4-F1
#
_entry.id   AF-A0A139PSJ4-F1
#
_cell.length_a   1.000
_cell.length_b   1.000
_cell.length_c   1.000
_cell.angle_alpha   90.00
_cell.angle_beta   90.00
_cell.angle_gamma   90.00
#
_symmetry.space_group_name_H-M   'P 1'
#
loop_
_entity.id
_entity.type
_entity.pdbx_description
1 polymer ?
#
loop_
_entity_poly.entity_id
_entity_poly.type
_entity_poly.pdbx_seq_one_letter_code
_entity_poly.pdbx_strand_id
1 'polypeptide(L)'
;MISRFFRHLFESLKSLKRNGWMTVAAVSSVMITLTLVAIFASVIFNTAKLATDIENNVRVMVYIRKDVADNSETIEKEGQTVTNNDYHKVYNALKGMSTVKSVTFSSKEEQYEKLTETMGE
;
A
#
# COMPACT_ATOMS: atom_id res chain seq x y z
N MET A 1 30.63 0.12 -37.65
CA MET A 1 29.23 0.46 -37.98
C MET A 1 28.64 1.44 -36.95
N ILE A 2 28.78 1.16 -35.65
CA ILE A 2 28.43 2.07 -34.53
C ILE A 2 28.99 3.51 -34.68
N SER A 3 30.25 3.66 -35.04
CA SER A 3 30.91 4.99 -35.13
C SER A 3 30.33 5.90 -36.22
N ARG A 4 29.82 5.33 -37.32
CA ARG A 4 29.18 6.10 -38.41
C ARG A 4 27.80 6.59 -38.00
N PHE A 5 27.05 5.77 -37.25
CA PHE A 5 25.75 6.14 -36.72
C PHE A 5 25.85 7.30 -35.72
N PHE A 6 26.76 7.20 -34.74
CA PHE A 6 27.00 8.31 -33.81
C PHE A 6 27.46 9.58 -34.51
N ARG A 7 28.29 9.48 -35.57
CA ARG A 7 28.70 10.65 -36.36
C ARG A 7 27.49 11.40 -36.96
N HIS A 8 26.51 10.69 -37.51
CA HIS A 8 25.29 11.31 -38.05
C HIS A 8 24.37 11.88 -36.97
N LEU A 9 24.32 11.26 -35.78
CA LEU A 9 23.64 11.82 -34.61
C LEU A 9 24.27 13.15 -34.17
N PHE A 10 25.59 13.21 -34.07
CA PHE A 10 26.30 14.45 -33.74
C PHE A 10 26.17 15.52 -34.84
N GLU A 11 26.17 15.13 -36.12
CA GLU A 11 25.89 16.03 -37.25
C GLU A 11 24.46 16.62 -37.15
N SER A 12 23.49 15.80 -36.75
CA SER A 12 22.09 16.23 -36.53
C SER A 12 21.96 17.15 -35.30
N LEU A 13 22.67 16.87 -34.21
CA LEU A 13 22.73 17.78 -33.05
C LEU A 13 23.38 19.12 -33.41
N LYS A 14 24.40 19.11 -34.29
CA LYS A 14 25.05 20.34 -34.78
C LYS A 14 24.11 21.19 -35.64
N SER A 15 23.23 20.57 -36.43
CA SER A 15 22.22 21.30 -37.21
C SER A 15 21.11 21.89 -36.32
N LEU A 16 20.66 21.15 -35.29
CA LEU A 16 19.72 21.65 -34.28
C LEU A 16 20.28 22.85 -33.51
N LYS A 17 21.56 22.82 -33.13
CA LYS A 17 22.25 23.96 -32.49
C LYS A 17 22.27 25.19 -33.40
N ARG A 18 22.51 25.00 -34.71
CA ARG A 18 22.54 26.11 -35.68
C ARG A 18 21.14 26.68 -35.97
N ASN A 19 20.10 25.87 -35.83
CA ASN A 19 18.69 26.28 -35.90
C ASN A 19 18.02 26.34 -34.51
N GLY A 20 18.76 26.84 -33.52
CA GLY A 20 18.40 26.75 -32.11
C GLY A 20 17.05 27.38 -31.78
N TRP A 21 16.71 28.52 -32.40
CA TRP A 21 15.46 29.24 -32.13
C TRP A 21 14.21 28.42 -32.46
N MET A 22 14.17 27.76 -33.63
CA MET A 22 13.03 26.90 -34.00
C MET A 22 13.01 25.60 -33.20
N THR A 23 14.18 25.06 -32.88
CA THR A 23 14.30 23.84 -32.05
C THR A 23 13.80 24.08 -30.63
N VAL A 24 14.17 25.21 -30.02
CA VAL A 24 13.69 25.60 -28.68
C VAL A 24 12.17 25.74 -28.68
N ALA A 25 11.59 26.42 -29.67
CA ALA A 25 10.14 26.56 -29.77
C ALA A 25 9.42 25.21 -29.88
N ALA A 26 9.91 24.31 -30.73
CA ALA A 26 9.35 22.97 -30.89
C ALA A 26 9.44 22.14 -29.60
N VAL A 27 10.60 22.14 -28.94
CA VAL A 27 10.81 21.40 -27.68
C VAL A 27 9.95 21.98 -26.56
N SER A 28 9.85 23.31 -26.44
CA SER A 28 9.01 23.97 -25.45
C SER A 28 7.53 23.64 -25.62
N SER A 29 7.03 23.61 -26.86
CA SER A 29 5.64 23.24 -27.13
C SER A 29 5.32 21.81 -26.66
N VAL A 30 6.21 20.86 -26.93
CA VAL A 30 6.06 19.46 -26.47
C VAL A 30 6.23 19.37 -24.95
N MET A 31 7.13 20.17 -24.37
CA MET A 31 7.35 20.15 -22.93
C MET A 31 6.14 20.66 -22.15
N ILE A 32 5.39 21.64 -22.68
CA ILE A 32 4.16 22.12 -22.04
C ILE A 32 3.12 21.00 -21.94
N THR A 33 2.93 20.24 -23.01
CA THR A 33 1.95 19.13 -23.01
C THR A 33 2.38 18.00 -22.08
N LEU A 34 3.67 17.63 -22.08
CA LEU A 34 4.21 16.63 -21.15
C LEU A 34 4.13 17.10 -19.70
N THR A 35 4.38 18.37 -19.42
CA THR A 35 4.26 18.95 -18.08
C THR A 35 2.82 18.87 -17.60
N LEU A 36 1.85 19.21 -18.46
CA LEU A 36 0.43 19.10 -18.14
C LEU A 36 0.06 17.64 -17.81
N VAL A 37 0.49 16.68 -18.64
CA VAL A 37 0.28 15.25 -18.40
C VAL A 37 0.92 14.81 -17.07
N ALA A 38 2.14 15.26 -16.77
CA ALA A 38 2.84 14.93 -15.54
C ALA A 38 2.11 15.46 -14.29
N ILE A 39 1.57 16.68 -14.35
CA ILE A 39 0.77 17.25 -13.27
C ILE A 39 -0.49 16.42 -13.04
N PHE A 40 -1.24 16.09 -14.10
CA PHE A 40 -2.43 15.25 -13.97
C PHE A 40 -2.12 13.85 -13.43
N ALA A 41 -1.07 13.21 -13.95
CA ALA A 41 -0.63 11.92 -13.45
C ALA A 41 -0.26 11.98 -11.96
N SER A 42 0.46 13.02 -11.53
CA SER A 42 0.79 13.25 -10.13
C SER A 42 -0.46 13.37 -9.27
N VAL A 43 -1.43 14.20 -9.68
CA VAL A 43 -2.70 14.36 -8.95
C VAL A 43 -3.43 13.02 -8.87
N ILE A 44 -3.62 12.32 -9.99
CA ILE A 44 -4.32 11.03 -10.03
C ILE A 44 -3.65 10.01 -9.10
N PHE A 45 -2.34 9.85 -9.17
CA PHE A 45 -1.63 8.88 -8.32
C PHE A 45 -1.69 9.27 -6.84
N ASN A 46 -1.58 10.55 -6.50
CA ASN A 46 -1.72 11.01 -5.12
C ASN A 46 -3.15 10.81 -4.60
N THR A 47 -4.17 11.09 -5.41
CA THR A 47 -5.57 10.86 -5.05
C THR A 47 -5.89 9.37 -4.93
N ALA A 48 -5.37 8.53 -5.83
CA ALA A 48 -5.55 7.08 -5.74
C ALA A 48 -4.92 6.51 -4.46
N LYS A 49 -3.72 7.00 -4.09
CA LYS A 49 -3.09 6.66 -2.82
C LYS A 49 -3.95 7.13 -1.63
N LEU A 50 -4.42 8.37 -1.65
CA LEU A 50 -5.30 8.91 -0.60
C LEU A 50 -6.58 8.08 -0.43
N ALA A 51 -7.22 7.67 -1.53
CA ALA A 51 -8.40 6.81 -1.49
C ALA A 51 -8.09 5.45 -0.86
N THR A 52 -6.94 4.85 -1.22
CA THR A 52 -6.49 3.56 -0.65
C THR A 52 -6.18 3.69 0.85
N ASP A 53 -5.52 4.78 1.24
CA ASP A 53 -5.21 5.07 2.65
C ASP A 53 -6.50 5.31 3.46
N ILE A 54 -7.52 5.94 2.88
CA ILE A 54 -8.86 6.05 3.48
C ILE A 54 -9.54 4.68 3.60
N GLU A 55 -9.48 3.83 2.58
CA GLU A 55 -10.00 2.46 2.64
C GLU A 55 -9.36 1.67 3.81
N ASN A 56 -8.05 1.79 3.97
CA ASN A 56 -7.30 1.15 5.06
C ASN A 56 -7.64 1.71 6.45
N ASN A 57 -8.22 2.91 6.54
CA ASN A 57 -8.63 3.53 7.81
C ASN A 57 -9.96 2.95 8.35
N VAL A 58 -10.68 2.14 7.60
CA VAL A 58 -11.87 1.46 8.12
C VAL A 58 -11.46 0.22 8.90
N ARG A 59 -11.09 0.43 10.17
CA ARG A 59 -10.79 -0.63 11.14
C ARG A 59 -11.93 -0.76 12.14
N VAL A 60 -12.50 -1.96 12.25
CA VAL A 60 -13.45 -2.30 13.31
C VAL A 60 -12.74 -3.18 14.33
N MET A 61 -12.74 -2.75 15.60
CA MET A 61 -12.19 -3.54 16.70
C MET A 61 -13.30 -4.40 17.31
N VAL A 62 -13.15 -5.72 17.21
CA VAL A 62 -14.06 -6.69 17.84
C VAL A 62 -13.37 -7.26 19.06
N TYR A 63 -13.88 -6.95 20.25
CA TYR A 63 -13.35 -7.51 21.49
C TYR A 63 -13.97 -8.87 21.77
N ILE A 64 -13.11 -9.85 22.00
CA ILE A 64 -13.51 -11.20 22.40
C ILE A 64 -13.65 -11.23 23.92
N ARG A 65 -14.70 -11.89 24.43
CA ARG A 65 -14.87 -12.04 25.87
C ARG A 65 -13.71 -12.85 26.47
N LYS A 66 -13.33 -12.55 27.71
CA LYS A 66 -12.15 -13.14 28.38
C LYS A 66 -12.27 -14.65 28.61
N ASP A 67 -13.49 -15.18 28.63
CA ASP A 67 -13.81 -16.59 28.80
C ASP A 67 -13.76 -17.41 27.51
N VAL A 68 -13.49 -16.76 26.35
CA VAL A 68 -13.45 -17.40 25.04
C VAL A 68 -12.04 -17.38 24.46
N ALA A 69 -11.50 -18.55 24.14
CA ALA A 69 -10.17 -18.72 23.55
C ALA A 69 -10.23 -18.90 22.02
N ASP A 70 -10.78 -17.94 21.27
CA ASP A 70 -11.03 -18.11 19.82
C ASP A 70 -9.76 -18.39 18.99
N ASN A 71 -8.60 -17.92 19.42
CA ASN A 71 -7.32 -18.08 18.73
C ASN A 71 -6.41 -19.15 19.38
N SER A 72 -6.95 -20.03 20.24
CA SER A 72 -6.22 -21.15 20.82
C SER A 72 -6.75 -22.46 20.28
N GLU A 73 -5.89 -23.26 19.63
CA GLU A 73 -6.27 -24.58 19.09
C GLU A 73 -6.58 -25.59 20.20
N THR A 74 -5.99 -25.39 21.38
CA THR A 74 -6.16 -26.22 22.55
C THR A 74 -6.52 -25.40 23.78
N ILE A 75 -7.22 -26.02 24.72
CA ILE A 75 -7.57 -25.46 26.03
C ILE A 75 -7.27 -26.50 27.10
N GLU A 76 -7.01 -26.06 28.33
CA GLU A 76 -6.91 -26.97 29.46
C GLU A 76 -8.30 -27.24 30.03
N LYS A 77 -8.67 -28.52 30.11
CA LYS A 77 -9.89 -28.98 30.77
C LYS A 77 -9.52 -30.10 31.73
N GLU A 78 -9.85 -29.93 33.01
CA GLU A 78 -9.56 -30.93 34.05
C GLU A 78 -8.06 -31.33 34.13
N GLY A 79 -7.16 -30.37 33.85
CA GLY A 79 -5.71 -30.58 33.87
C GLY A 79 -5.14 -31.29 32.63
N GLN A 80 -5.94 -31.50 31.59
CA GLN A 80 -5.50 -32.07 30.32
C GLN A 80 -5.67 -31.07 29.18
N THR A 81 -4.69 -31.02 28.27
CA THR A 81 -4.79 -30.25 27.03
C THR A 81 -5.77 -30.95 26.08
N VAL A 82 -6.93 -30.33 25.85
CA VAL A 82 -7.95 -30.82 24.93
C VAL A 82 -8.10 -29.87 23.74
N THR A 83 -8.57 -30.38 22.60
CA THR A 83 -8.88 -29.55 21.43
C THR A 83 -9.97 -28.54 21.77
N ASN A 84 -9.78 -27.31 21.34
CA ASN A 84 -10.75 -26.25 21.51
C ASN A 84 -11.83 -26.32 20.43
N ASN A 85 -13.04 -26.73 20.82
CA ASN A 85 -14.19 -26.74 19.91
C ASN A 85 -14.66 -25.34 19.50
N ASP A 86 -14.25 -24.30 20.24
CA ASP A 86 -14.58 -22.91 19.95
C ASP A 86 -13.51 -22.19 19.12
N TYR A 87 -12.46 -22.90 18.69
CA TYR A 87 -11.41 -22.35 17.85
C TYR A 87 -11.97 -21.73 16.56
N HIS A 88 -11.57 -20.49 16.28
CA HIS A 88 -11.94 -19.68 15.12
C HIS A 88 -13.45 -19.51 14.88
N LYS A 89 -14.32 -19.69 15.87
CA LYS A 89 -15.76 -19.44 15.68
C LYS A 89 -16.03 -17.99 15.33
N VAL A 90 -15.45 -17.05 16.07
CA VAL A 90 -15.58 -15.61 15.83
C VAL A 90 -14.81 -15.23 14.55
N TYR A 91 -13.57 -15.72 14.40
CA TYR A 91 -12.78 -15.49 13.19
C TYR A 91 -13.52 -15.89 11.90
N ASN A 92 -14.09 -17.09 11.86
CA ASN A 92 -14.81 -17.60 10.68
C ASN A 92 -16.11 -16.84 10.43
N ALA A 93 -16.83 -16.45 11.49
CA ALA A 93 -18.04 -15.64 11.36
C ALA A 93 -17.74 -14.26 10.75
N LEU A 94 -16.63 -13.62 11.15
CA LEU A 94 -16.19 -12.35 10.59
C LEU A 94 -15.69 -12.50 9.14
N LYS A 95 -14.90 -13.54 8.86
CA LYS A 95 -14.36 -13.82 7.53
C LYS A 95 -15.44 -14.22 6.51
N GLY A 96 -16.57 -14.76 6.97
CA GLY A 96 -17.72 -15.09 6.14
C GLY A 96 -18.52 -13.88 5.65
N MET A 97 -18.28 -12.68 6.19
CA MET A 97 -18.96 -11.46 5.76
C MET A 97 -18.34 -10.94 4.46
N SER A 98 -19.16 -10.72 3.42
CA SER A 98 -18.70 -10.25 2.11
C SER A 98 -18.05 -8.85 2.13
N THR A 99 -18.36 -8.06 3.15
CA THR A 99 -17.81 -6.71 3.35
C THR A 99 -16.50 -6.69 4.13
N VAL A 100 -16.04 -7.84 4.65
CA VAL A 100 -14.81 -7.95 5.44
C VAL A 100 -13.67 -8.39 4.54
N LYS A 101 -12.69 -7.51 4.34
CA LYS A 101 -11.51 -7.77 3.50
C LYS A 101 -10.49 -8.68 4.19
N SER A 102 -10.25 -8.46 5.48
CA SER A 102 -9.31 -9.24 6.28
C SER A 102 -9.70 -9.25 7.75
N VAL A 103 -9.29 -10.31 8.45
CA VAL A 103 -9.46 -10.46 9.90
C VAL A 103 -8.09 -10.81 10.47
N THR A 104 -7.63 -10.03 11.44
CA THR A 104 -6.34 -10.22 12.10
C THR A 104 -6.58 -10.34 13.60
N PHE A 105 -6.14 -11.46 14.18
CA PHE A 105 -6.15 -11.60 15.63
C PHE A 105 -5.06 -10.71 16.24
N SER A 106 -5.37 -10.08 17.37
CA SER A 106 -4.38 -9.37 18.17
C SER A 106 -4.60 -9.71 19.64
N SER A 107 -3.54 -10.19 20.28
CA SER A 107 -3.63 -10.66 21.67
C SER A 107 -3.69 -9.48 22.63
N LYS A 108 -4.23 -9.72 23.83
CA LYS A 108 -4.25 -8.71 24.89
C LYS A 108 -2.82 -8.31 25.31
N GLU A 109 -1.88 -9.25 25.24
CA GLU A 109 -0.46 -9.05 25.52
C GLU A 109 0.19 -8.13 24.48
N GLU A 110 -0.04 -8.39 23.18
CA GLU A 110 0.48 -7.56 22.10
C GLU A 110 -0.08 -6.13 22.16
N GLN A 111 -1.38 -6.00 22.46
CA GLN A 111 -2.03 -4.69 22.61
C GLN A 111 -1.52 -3.94 23.85
N TYR A 112 -1.22 -4.65 24.93
CA TYR A 112 -0.61 -4.07 26.11
C TYR A 112 0.79 -3.55 25.82
N GLU A 113 1.64 -4.34 25.15
CA GLU A 113 2.99 -3.93 24.75
C GLU A 113 2.97 -2.68 23.86
N LYS A 114 2.09 -2.63 22.86
CA LYS A 114 1.91 -1.45 22.00
C LYS A 114 1.44 -0.22 22.76
N LEU A 115 0.59 -0.41 23.77
CA LEU A 115 0.12 0.67 24.62
C LEU A 115 1.27 1.24 25.47
N THR A 116 2.09 0.37 26.06
CA THR A 116 3.30 0.75 26.80
C THR A 116 4.29 1.49 25.91
N GLU A 117 4.56 1.00 24.69
CA GLU A 117 5.46 1.66 23.72
C GLU A 117 4.97 3.06 23.32
N THR A 118 3.66 3.21 23.09
CA THR A 118 3.07 4.48 22.66
C THR A 118 3.00 5.50 23.80
N MET A 119 2.78 5.05 25.03
CA MET A 119 2.64 5.92 26.21
C MET A 119 3.96 6.16 26.96
N GLY A 120 5.02 5.44 26.62
CA GLY A 120 6.38 5.72 27.06
C GLY A 120 6.67 5.43 28.54
N GLU A 121 6.32 4.23 29.02
CA GLU A 121 6.94 3.69 30.25
C GLU A 121 8.26 2.97 29.96
#